data_AF-A0A248LAT6-F1
#
_entry.id   AF-A0A248LAT6-F1
#
_cell.length_a   1.000
_cell.length_b   1.000
_cell.length_c   1.000
_cell.angle_alpha   90.00
_cell.angle_beta   90.00
_cell.angle_gamma   90.00
#
_symmetry.space_group_name_H-M   'P 1'
#
loop_
_entity.id
_entity.type
_entity.pdbx_description
1 polymer ?
#
loop_
_entity_poly.entity_id
_entity_poly.type
_entity_poly.pdbx_seq_one_letter_code
_entity_poly.pdbx_strand_id
1 'polypeptide(L)'
;MSQQEQEHDQARQSRHMRRKQKRNRRGIAFGGLLATALIVGGWGYMVAHNDPSQATSTVETPKTDASAEETSKDKEKDSADQEKKKEPKKSKKEAAPEISSAAWIKRPFADVYQDANRTSVIYKADLGDVYEVLDAKDGMVHLKLSDAVEGYIPETDVQMEAPSSLKDEKLLSTLGQVVANQPIDKPEQYLGKPLETFEAKYGKLGNTQKDAVNTYHFSNAGYLLVVSDGVVEAIDWMNVSASGLTALGDPVVKTDYGTWYEGEKLQLKAFPDNGSTRLRLARDPGK
;
A
#
# COMPACT_ATOMS: atom_id res chain seq x y z
N MET A 1 -13.73 -25.77 -32.34
CA MET A 1 -13.79 -25.97 -30.88
C MET A 1 -15.06 -25.32 -30.38
N SER A 2 -15.94 -26.11 -29.79
CA SER A 2 -17.22 -25.62 -29.28
C SER A 2 -17.00 -24.96 -27.91
N GLN A 3 -17.86 -24.01 -27.55
CA GLN A 3 -17.80 -23.31 -26.24
C GLN A 3 -17.84 -24.28 -25.04
N GLN A 4 -18.42 -25.47 -25.21
CA GLN A 4 -18.44 -26.52 -24.18
C GLN A 4 -17.08 -27.17 -23.92
N GLU A 5 -16.16 -27.22 -24.89
CA GLU A 5 -14.79 -27.75 -24.67
C GLU A 5 -13.94 -26.76 -23.86
N GLN A 6 -14.12 -25.45 -24.07
CA GLN A 6 -13.39 -24.41 -23.35
C GLN A 6 -13.79 -24.33 -21.87
N GLU A 7 -15.08 -24.48 -21.56
CA GLU A 7 -15.56 -24.52 -20.16
C GLU A 7 -15.08 -25.77 -19.41
N HIS A 8 -15.02 -26.91 -20.10
CA HIS A 8 -14.60 -28.17 -19.48
C HIS A 8 -13.08 -28.20 -19.19
N ASP A 9 -12.27 -27.56 -20.04
CA ASP A 9 -10.82 -27.43 -19.81
C ASP A 9 -10.48 -26.40 -18.74
N GLN A 10 -11.22 -25.28 -18.65
CA GLN A 10 -11.08 -24.32 -17.54
C GLN A 10 -11.51 -24.93 -16.19
N ALA A 11 -12.55 -25.77 -16.17
CA ALA A 11 -12.98 -26.51 -14.98
C ALA A 11 -11.95 -27.56 -14.53
N ARG A 12 -11.20 -28.17 -15.45
CA ARG A 12 -10.11 -29.10 -15.13
C ARG A 12 -8.87 -28.37 -14.61
N GLN A 13 -8.50 -27.23 -15.20
CA GLN A 13 -7.36 -26.42 -14.75
C GLN A 13 -7.60 -25.80 -13.37
N SER A 14 -8.80 -25.31 -13.09
CA SER A 14 -9.17 -24.75 -11.78
C SER A 14 -9.17 -25.80 -10.66
N ARG A 15 -9.62 -27.04 -10.94
CA ARG A 15 -9.57 -28.16 -9.98
C ARG A 15 -8.14 -28.64 -9.71
N HIS A 16 -7.25 -28.55 -10.70
CA HIS A 16 -5.85 -28.92 -10.54
C HIS A 16 -5.06 -27.88 -9.72
N MET A 17 -5.33 -26.58 -9.92
CA MET A 17 -4.77 -25.49 -9.10
C MET A 17 -5.24 -25.59 -7.62
N ARG A 18 -6.53 -25.86 -7.39
CA ARG A 18 -7.10 -26.05 -6.04
C ARG A 18 -6.45 -27.20 -5.25
N ARG A 19 -5.99 -28.25 -5.93
CA ARG A 19 -5.32 -29.40 -5.29
C ARG A 19 -3.85 -29.11 -4.93
N LYS A 20 -3.15 -28.27 -5.69
CA LYS A 20 -1.79 -27.82 -5.34
C LYS A 20 -1.78 -26.89 -4.12
N GLN A 21 -2.77 -26.00 -4.00
CA GLN A 21 -2.86 -25.03 -2.90
C GLN A 21 -3.19 -25.69 -1.54
N LYS A 22 -3.93 -26.81 -1.54
CA LYS A 22 -4.32 -27.52 -0.31
C LYS A 22 -3.16 -28.25 0.40
N ARG A 23 -2.04 -28.54 -0.30
CA ARG A 23 -0.86 -29.19 0.31
C ARG A 23 0.05 -28.24 1.09
N ASN A 24 -0.04 -26.92 0.87
CA ASN A 24 0.80 -25.94 1.59
C ASN A 24 0.17 -25.42 2.90
N ARG A 25 -1.08 -25.77 3.20
CA ARG A 25 -1.77 -25.38 4.44
C ARG A 25 -1.28 -26.07 5.72
N ARG A 26 -0.38 -27.06 5.63
CA ARG A 26 0.10 -27.82 6.81
C ARG A 26 1.38 -27.28 7.46
N GLY A 27 1.96 -26.18 6.97
CA GLY A 27 3.25 -25.67 7.45
C GLY A 27 3.22 -24.41 8.32
N ILE A 28 2.09 -23.69 8.46
CA ILE A 28 2.07 -22.31 9.00
C ILE A 28 1.60 -22.23 10.47
N ALA A 29 1.47 -23.36 11.17
CA ALA A 29 0.85 -23.36 12.50
C ALA A 29 1.80 -23.01 13.68
N PHE A 30 3.07 -22.65 13.48
CA PHE A 30 4.02 -22.49 14.59
C PHE A 30 4.98 -21.29 14.54
N GLY A 31 4.88 -20.39 13.56
CA GLY A 31 5.87 -19.31 13.37
C GLY A 31 5.49 -17.90 13.85
N GLY A 32 4.25 -17.67 14.31
CA GLY A 32 3.69 -16.32 14.45
C GLY A 32 4.14 -15.48 15.66
N LEU A 33 4.90 -16.04 16.60
CA LEU A 33 5.20 -15.37 17.88
C LEU A 33 6.58 -14.69 17.95
N LEU A 34 7.42 -14.77 16.91
CA LEU A 34 8.80 -14.25 16.95
C LEU A 34 9.12 -13.13 15.95
N ALA A 35 8.19 -12.77 15.06
CA ALA A 35 8.46 -11.82 13.98
C ALA A 35 8.32 -10.33 14.37
N THR A 36 7.54 -9.97 15.38
CA THR A 36 7.17 -8.56 15.64
C THR A 36 8.24 -7.74 16.38
N ALA A 37 9.16 -8.36 17.12
CA ALA A 37 10.27 -7.64 17.78
C ALA A 37 11.49 -7.41 16.88
N LEU A 38 11.59 -8.09 15.73
CA LEU A 38 12.77 -8.05 14.86
C LEU A 38 12.66 -7.07 13.69
N ILE A 39 11.45 -6.58 13.37
CA ILE A 39 11.25 -5.56 12.33
C ILE A 39 11.89 -4.21 12.75
N VAL A 40 11.92 -3.91 14.06
CA VAL A 40 12.51 -2.68 14.61
C VAL A 40 14.00 -2.84 14.95
N GLY A 41 14.44 -4.03 15.41
CA GLY A 41 15.83 -4.25 15.83
C GLY A 41 16.86 -4.38 14.69
N GLY A 42 16.44 -4.79 13.49
CA GLY A 42 17.37 -5.06 12.38
C GLY A 42 17.95 -3.80 11.70
N TRP A 43 17.26 -2.65 11.76
CA TRP A 43 17.66 -1.45 11.04
C TRP A 43 18.56 -0.49 11.85
N GLY A 44 18.40 -0.43 13.17
CA GLY A 44 19.33 0.31 14.04
C GLY A 44 20.78 -0.14 13.87
N TYR A 45 21.00 -1.41 13.54
CA TYR A 45 22.33 -1.96 13.26
C TYR A 45 22.89 -1.58 11.87
N MET A 46 22.06 -1.49 10.82
CA MET A 46 22.55 -1.17 9.47
C MET A 46 22.82 0.33 9.26
N VAL A 47 22.00 1.21 9.85
CA VAL A 47 22.18 2.68 9.73
C VAL A 47 23.35 3.18 10.56
N ALA A 48 23.67 2.52 11.68
CA ALA A 48 24.81 2.88 12.54
C ALA A 48 26.18 2.43 12.00
N HIS A 49 26.22 1.53 11.00
CA HIS A 49 27.46 0.89 10.53
C HIS A 49 27.77 1.03 9.04
N ASN A 50 26.90 1.67 8.24
CA ASN A 50 27.24 2.01 6.87
C ASN A 50 27.66 3.48 6.75
N ASP A 51 28.97 3.68 6.61
CA ASP A 51 29.58 4.95 6.21
C ASP A 51 29.21 5.25 4.73
N PRO A 52 28.51 6.37 4.43
CA PRO A 52 28.08 6.70 3.07
C PRO A 52 29.23 7.02 2.10
N SER A 53 30.48 7.03 2.55
CA SER A 53 31.67 7.27 1.71
C SER A 53 32.23 6.03 0.99
N GLN A 54 31.71 4.82 1.27
CA GLN A 54 32.24 3.56 0.73
C GLN A 54 31.39 2.92 -0.38
N ALA A 55 30.45 3.65 -0.99
CA ALA A 55 29.68 3.16 -2.14
C ALA A 55 30.53 3.20 -3.44
N THR A 56 31.56 2.36 -3.54
CA THR A 56 32.25 2.10 -4.81
C THR A 56 31.59 0.93 -5.52
N SER A 57 31.03 1.21 -6.70
CA SER A 57 30.44 0.22 -7.59
C SER A 57 31.52 -0.71 -8.13
N THR A 58 31.34 -2.03 -8.01
CA THR A 58 31.95 -2.98 -8.96
C THR A 58 31.05 -4.20 -9.12
N VAL A 59 30.30 -4.26 -10.23
CA VAL A 59 30.06 -5.52 -10.95
C VAL A 59 30.09 -5.19 -12.44
N GLU A 60 31.07 -5.78 -13.12
CA GLU A 60 31.35 -5.68 -14.54
C GLU A 60 30.19 -6.24 -15.38
N THR A 61 29.86 -5.56 -16.48
CA THR A 61 29.05 -6.10 -17.58
C THR A 61 29.96 -6.35 -18.79
N PRO A 62 29.92 -7.53 -19.44
CA PRO A 62 30.61 -7.73 -20.71
C PRO A 62 29.89 -7.00 -21.85
N LYS A 63 30.70 -6.39 -22.72
CA LYS A 63 30.34 -5.70 -23.96
C LYS A 63 29.63 -6.59 -24.98
N THR A 64 28.71 -5.98 -25.73
CA THR A 64 28.67 -6.15 -27.20
C THR A 64 28.12 -4.87 -27.84
N ASP A 65 28.94 -4.31 -28.73
CA ASP A 65 28.71 -3.13 -29.57
C ASP A 65 27.81 -3.42 -30.79
N ALA A 66 27.14 -2.36 -31.24
CA ALA A 66 26.89 -1.93 -32.65
C ALA A 66 25.44 -1.41 -32.82
N SER A 67 25.11 -0.35 -33.58
CA SER A 67 25.77 0.80 -34.20
C SER A 67 24.68 1.48 -35.07
N ALA A 68 24.64 2.83 -35.11
CA ALA A 68 24.24 3.75 -36.21
C ALA A 68 22.82 3.61 -36.86
N GLU A 69 22.15 4.61 -37.44
CA GLU A 69 22.44 6.00 -37.83
C GLU A 69 21.13 6.74 -38.25
N GLU A 70 21.08 8.04 -37.96
CA GLU A 70 20.62 9.24 -38.70
C GLU A 70 19.34 9.41 -39.58
N THR A 71 18.75 10.63 -39.40
CA THR A 71 18.17 11.62 -40.38
C THR A 71 16.78 11.36 -41.03
N SER A 72 15.90 12.34 -41.40
CA SER A 72 15.95 13.81 -41.60
C SER A 72 14.55 14.46 -41.79
N LYS A 73 14.46 15.77 -41.50
CA LYS A 73 13.82 16.96 -42.16
C LYS A 73 12.32 17.07 -42.62
N ASP A 74 11.74 18.18 -42.12
CA ASP A 74 11.08 19.34 -42.78
C ASP A 74 9.59 19.40 -43.25
N LYS A 75 8.97 20.53 -42.83
CA LYS A 75 8.06 21.51 -43.51
C LYS A 75 6.61 21.75 -43.00
N GLU A 76 6.43 22.99 -42.48
CA GLU A 76 5.36 24.01 -42.63
C GLU A 76 4.17 23.71 -43.58
N LYS A 77 2.91 24.18 -43.42
CA LYS A 77 2.42 25.53 -43.02
C LYS A 77 0.87 25.58 -42.92
N ASP A 78 0.34 26.57 -42.17
CA ASP A 78 -0.95 27.31 -42.32
C ASP A 78 -2.31 26.56 -42.31
N SER A 79 -3.44 27.04 -41.80
CA SER A 79 -3.88 28.24 -41.05
C SER A 79 -5.36 28.00 -40.60
N ALA A 80 -5.85 28.85 -39.68
CA ALA A 80 -7.21 29.06 -39.12
C ALA A 80 -8.46 28.53 -39.89
N ASP A 81 -9.61 28.19 -39.29
CA ASP A 81 -10.41 29.04 -38.39
C ASP A 81 -11.64 28.29 -37.78
N GLN A 82 -12.15 28.86 -36.68
CA GLN A 82 -13.50 28.79 -36.09
C GLN A 82 -13.96 27.62 -35.20
N GLU A 83 -13.71 27.86 -33.91
CA GLU A 83 -14.39 27.33 -32.73
C GLU A 83 -15.91 27.59 -32.72
N LYS A 84 -16.67 26.52 -32.43
CA LYS A 84 -17.91 26.59 -31.64
C LYS A 84 -17.92 25.41 -30.67
N LYS A 85 -17.13 25.51 -29.60
CA LYS A 85 -17.16 24.56 -28.49
C LYS A 85 -18.26 24.98 -27.51
N LYS A 86 -19.43 24.33 -27.60
CA LYS A 86 -20.30 24.19 -26.43
C LYS A 86 -19.60 23.24 -25.48
N GLU A 87 -19.04 23.75 -24.39
CA GLU A 87 -18.57 22.91 -23.28
C GLU A 87 -19.76 22.16 -22.68
N PRO A 88 -19.81 20.81 -22.72
CA PRO A 88 -20.58 20.10 -21.73
C PRO A 88 -19.83 20.26 -20.41
N LYS A 89 -20.47 20.87 -19.41
CA LYS A 89 -20.05 20.73 -18.02
C LYS A 89 -19.90 19.24 -17.74
N LYS A 90 -18.66 18.73 -17.76
CA LYS A 90 -18.34 17.44 -17.17
C LYS A 90 -18.61 17.61 -15.68
N SER A 91 -19.80 17.21 -15.24
CA SER A 91 -19.96 16.77 -13.87
C SER A 91 -18.89 15.70 -13.67
N LYS A 92 -17.83 16.03 -12.92
CA LYS A 92 -16.84 15.07 -12.45
C LYS A 92 -17.66 14.04 -11.68
N LYS A 93 -18.02 12.93 -12.32
CA LYS A 93 -18.63 11.81 -11.62
C LYS A 93 -17.53 11.33 -10.69
N GLU A 94 -17.70 11.55 -9.39
CA GLU A 94 -16.83 10.94 -8.39
C GLU A 94 -16.73 9.45 -8.72
N ALA A 95 -15.50 8.95 -8.73
CA ALA A 95 -15.29 7.52 -8.90
C ALA A 95 -15.97 6.83 -7.72
N ALA A 96 -16.70 5.75 -7.99
CA ALA A 96 -17.24 4.92 -6.92
C ALA A 96 -16.08 4.27 -6.15
N PRO A 97 -16.27 3.98 -4.85
CA PRO A 97 -15.27 3.26 -4.06
C PRO A 97 -14.98 1.89 -4.66
N GLU A 98 -13.76 1.41 -4.46
CA GLU A 98 -13.34 0.08 -4.92
C GLU A 98 -14.06 -1.03 -4.16
N ILE A 99 -14.32 -0.80 -2.87
CA ILE A 99 -14.99 -1.71 -1.96
C ILE A 99 -16.35 -1.13 -1.58
N SER A 100 -17.40 -1.93 -1.68
CA SER A 100 -18.77 -1.47 -1.40
C SER A 100 -19.12 -1.33 0.08
N SER A 101 -18.46 -2.09 0.95
CA SER A 101 -18.63 -2.02 2.41
C SER A 101 -17.26 -2.17 3.07
N ALA A 102 -16.84 -1.15 3.79
CA ALA A 102 -15.50 -1.07 4.36
C ALA A 102 -15.56 -0.83 5.88
N ALA A 103 -14.52 -1.30 6.56
CA ALA A 103 -14.28 -1.04 7.96
C ALA A 103 -12.91 -0.38 8.12
N TRP A 104 -12.86 0.74 8.84
CA TRP A 104 -11.62 1.43 9.17
C TRP A 104 -11.21 1.12 10.60
N ILE A 105 -9.97 0.68 10.79
CA ILE A 105 -9.43 0.35 12.11
C ILE A 105 -9.23 1.62 12.94
N LYS A 106 -9.84 1.70 14.13
CA LYS A 106 -9.74 2.88 15.02
C LYS A 106 -8.66 2.75 16.09
N ARG A 107 -8.02 1.59 16.20
CA ARG A 107 -7.11 1.22 17.27
C ARG A 107 -5.75 0.78 16.71
N PRO A 108 -4.63 1.29 17.22
CA PRO A 108 -3.31 0.73 16.91
C PRO A 108 -3.21 -0.74 17.33
N PHE A 109 -2.54 -1.57 16.52
CA PHE A 109 -2.29 -2.98 16.79
C PHE A 109 -3.57 -3.79 17.08
N ALA A 110 -4.63 -3.54 16.30
CA ALA A 110 -5.90 -4.18 16.51
C ALA A 110 -5.84 -5.67 16.18
N ASP A 111 -6.15 -6.52 17.16
CA ASP A 111 -6.15 -7.97 16.97
C ASP A 111 -7.25 -8.39 15.99
N VAL A 112 -6.83 -9.06 14.92
CA VAL A 112 -7.70 -9.75 13.99
C VAL A 112 -7.58 -11.25 14.27
N TYR A 113 -8.72 -11.87 14.53
CA TYR A 113 -8.86 -13.23 14.97
C TYR A 113 -9.20 -14.18 13.83
N GLN A 114 -8.84 -15.45 14.00
CA GLN A 114 -9.16 -16.50 13.03
C GLN A 114 -10.68 -16.75 12.90
N ASP A 115 -11.42 -16.56 13.98
CA ASP A 115 -12.87 -16.79 14.04
C ASP A 115 -13.55 -15.80 14.99
N ALA A 116 -14.88 -15.73 14.93
CA ALA A 116 -15.70 -14.86 15.77
C ALA A 116 -15.59 -15.18 17.28
N ASN A 117 -15.19 -16.40 17.63
CA ASN A 117 -14.97 -16.83 19.02
C ASN A 117 -13.61 -16.40 19.57
N ARG A 118 -12.79 -15.71 18.76
CA ARG A 118 -11.48 -15.16 19.13
C ARG A 118 -10.49 -16.24 19.56
N THR A 119 -10.53 -17.42 18.93
CA THR A 119 -9.68 -18.56 19.32
C THR A 119 -8.18 -18.29 19.19
N SER A 120 -7.78 -17.54 18.16
CA SER A 120 -6.39 -17.14 17.96
C SER A 120 -6.30 -15.82 17.18
N VAL A 121 -5.29 -15.01 17.48
CA VAL A 121 -4.93 -13.82 16.71
C VAL A 121 -4.09 -14.25 15.52
N ILE A 122 -4.51 -13.87 14.31
CA ILE A 122 -3.83 -14.22 13.05
C ILE A 122 -3.10 -13.02 12.44
N TYR A 123 -3.50 -11.80 12.82
CA TYR A 123 -2.94 -10.56 12.29
C TYR A 123 -3.18 -9.42 13.28
N LYS A 124 -2.33 -8.39 13.22
CA LYS A 124 -2.48 -7.15 13.98
C LYS A 124 -2.59 -6.01 12.98
N ALA A 125 -3.79 -5.45 12.85
CA ALA A 125 -4.03 -4.34 11.94
C ALA A 125 -3.51 -3.01 12.50
N ASP A 126 -3.01 -2.16 11.61
CA ASP A 126 -2.54 -0.83 11.97
C ASP A 126 -3.71 0.16 12.04
N LEU A 127 -3.49 1.26 12.78
CA LEU A 127 -4.46 2.34 12.88
C LEU A 127 -4.83 2.88 11.48
N GLY A 128 -6.13 2.99 11.23
CA GLY A 128 -6.74 3.48 10.00
C GLY A 128 -6.68 2.51 8.82
N ASP A 129 -6.16 1.29 8.97
CA ASP A 129 -6.24 0.30 7.89
C ASP A 129 -7.70 0.10 7.46
N VAL A 130 -7.91 -0.16 6.17
CA VAL A 130 -9.24 -0.26 5.55
C VAL A 130 -9.38 -1.63 4.93
N TYR A 131 -10.43 -2.34 5.32
CA TYR A 131 -10.70 -3.69 4.83
C TYR A 131 -12.13 -3.84 4.34
N GLU A 132 -12.34 -4.71 3.35
CA GLU A 132 -13.67 -5.09 2.91
C GLU A 132 -14.38 -5.89 4.00
N VAL A 133 -15.63 -5.51 4.23
CA VAL A 133 -16.54 -6.17 5.17
C VAL A 133 -17.28 -7.26 4.42
N LEU A 134 -17.08 -8.50 4.85
CA LEU A 134 -17.80 -9.66 4.32
C LEU A 134 -19.14 -9.82 5.04
N ASP A 135 -19.14 -9.69 6.36
CA ASP A 135 -20.33 -9.68 7.21
C ASP A 135 -20.03 -9.05 8.59
N ALA A 136 -21.07 -8.72 9.34
CA ALA A 136 -20.96 -8.27 10.74
C ALA A 136 -22.08 -8.91 11.56
N LYS A 137 -21.71 -9.68 12.59
CA LYS A 137 -22.62 -10.43 13.45
C LYS A 137 -22.02 -10.61 14.84
N ASP A 138 -22.89 -10.65 15.85
CA ASP A 138 -22.52 -10.98 17.22
C ASP A 138 -21.38 -10.11 17.81
N GLY A 139 -21.34 -8.83 17.42
CA GLY A 139 -20.32 -7.87 17.88
C GLY A 139 -18.94 -8.05 17.23
N MET A 140 -18.87 -8.83 16.15
CA MET A 140 -17.66 -9.06 15.36
C MET A 140 -17.91 -8.66 13.90
N VAL A 141 -16.91 -8.07 13.27
CA VAL A 141 -16.86 -7.79 11.84
C VAL A 141 -15.94 -8.79 11.18
N HIS A 142 -16.44 -9.48 10.17
CA HIS A 142 -15.68 -10.37 9.32
C HIS A 142 -15.10 -9.59 8.15
N LEU A 143 -13.77 -9.59 8.05
CA LEU A 143 -12.99 -8.79 7.13
C LEU A 143 -12.26 -9.66 6.11
N LYS A 144 -12.19 -9.18 4.86
CA LYS A 144 -11.22 -9.65 3.88
C LYS A 144 -9.94 -8.82 4.01
N LEU A 145 -8.86 -9.44 4.48
CA LEU A 145 -7.57 -8.77 4.69
C LEU A 145 -6.70 -8.80 3.44
N SER A 146 -6.78 -9.90 2.68
CA SER A 146 -6.17 -10.11 1.36
C SER A 146 -6.97 -11.17 0.60
N ASP A 147 -6.58 -11.50 -0.63
CA ASP A 147 -7.20 -12.57 -1.41
C ASP A 147 -7.06 -13.96 -0.76
N ALA A 148 -6.08 -14.13 0.14
CA ALA A 148 -5.81 -15.40 0.81
C ALA A 148 -6.18 -15.42 2.30
N VAL A 149 -6.48 -14.26 2.90
CA VAL A 149 -6.67 -14.11 4.34
C VAL A 149 -7.94 -13.34 4.65
N GLU A 150 -8.78 -13.97 5.46
CA GLU A 150 -9.95 -13.37 6.09
C GLU A 150 -9.77 -13.44 7.61
N GLY A 151 -10.46 -12.59 8.34
CA GLY A 151 -10.39 -12.60 9.80
C GLY A 151 -11.50 -11.79 10.47
N TYR A 152 -11.61 -11.93 11.78
CA TYR A 152 -12.67 -11.33 12.57
C TYR A 152 -12.11 -10.31 13.53
N ILE A 153 -12.72 -9.13 13.61
CA ILE A 153 -12.33 -8.07 14.54
C ILE A 153 -13.56 -7.61 15.35
N PRO A 154 -13.42 -7.21 16.62
CA PRO A 154 -14.55 -6.64 17.36
C PRO A 154 -15.08 -5.37 16.69
N GLU A 155 -16.40 -5.23 16.62
CA GLU A 155 -17.07 -4.02 16.08
C GLU A 155 -16.61 -2.73 16.80
N THR A 156 -16.26 -2.84 18.08
CA THR A 156 -15.77 -1.71 18.88
C THR A 156 -14.47 -1.11 18.34
N ASP A 157 -13.67 -1.90 17.61
CA ASP A 157 -12.34 -1.51 17.14
C ASP A 157 -12.34 -0.91 15.74
N VAL A 158 -13.49 -0.90 15.08
CA VAL A 158 -13.64 -0.35 13.73
C VAL A 158 -14.73 0.71 13.66
N GLN A 159 -14.67 1.56 12.65
CA GLN A 159 -15.84 2.31 12.19
C GLN A 159 -16.29 1.73 10.86
N MET A 160 -17.61 1.63 10.67
CA MET A 160 -18.22 1.14 9.44
C MET A 160 -18.64 2.27 8.50
N GLU A 161 -18.74 3.49 9.04
CA GLU A 161 -19.03 4.69 8.27
C GLU A 161 -17.74 5.35 7.83
N ALA A 162 -17.73 5.84 6.59
CA ALA A 162 -16.59 6.53 6.02
C ALA A 162 -16.27 7.80 6.85
N PRO A 163 -15.00 8.02 7.26
CA PRO A 163 -14.66 9.19 8.05
C PRO A 163 -14.77 10.47 7.22
N SER A 164 -14.98 11.61 7.89
CA SER A 164 -14.89 12.91 7.22
C SER A 164 -13.49 13.13 6.66
N SER A 165 -13.41 13.62 5.43
CA SER A 165 -12.16 13.76 4.68
C SER A 165 -11.70 15.20 4.51
N LEU A 166 -10.38 15.38 4.52
CA LEU A 166 -9.70 16.53 3.93
C LEU A 166 -9.55 16.30 2.42
N LYS A 167 -9.15 17.34 1.69
CA LYS A 167 -8.72 17.18 0.30
C LYS A 167 -7.38 16.42 0.23
N ASP A 168 -7.25 15.50 -0.72
CA ASP A 168 -6.00 14.77 -0.95
C ASP A 168 -4.83 15.71 -1.24
N GLU A 169 -5.07 16.83 -1.95
CA GLU A 169 -4.01 17.81 -2.21
C GLU A 169 -3.45 18.44 -0.92
N LYS A 170 -4.28 18.56 0.13
CA LYS A 170 -3.82 19.05 1.44
C LYS A 170 -2.92 18.01 2.11
N LEU A 171 -3.31 16.73 2.08
CA LEU A 171 -2.48 15.64 2.62
C LEU A 171 -1.14 15.56 1.90
N LEU A 172 -1.14 15.57 0.57
CA LEU A 172 0.07 15.45 -0.26
C LEU A 172 1.00 16.66 -0.12
N SER A 173 0.43 17.87 -0.02
CA SER A 173 1.22 19.08 0.25
C SER A 173 1.92 19.00 1.60
N THR A 174 1.20 18.58 2.66
CA THR A 174 1.80 18.39 3.98
C THR A 174 2.85 17.28 3.97
N LEU A 175 2.58 16.15 3.31
CA LEU A 175 3.57 15.07 3.13
C LEU A 175 4.87 15.60 2.51
N GLY A 176 4.77 16.38 1.43
CA GLY A 176 5.94 16.97 0.77
C GLY A 176 6.73 17.96 1.62
N GLN A 177 6.08 18.64 2.56
CA GLN A 177 6.76 19.53 3.53
C GLN A 177 7.44 18.76 4.65
N VAL A 178 6.83 17.65 5.07
CA VAL A 178 7.26 16.88 6.26
C VAL A 178 8.36 15.87 5.90
N VAL A 179 8.29 15.24 4.73
CA VAL A 179 9.33 14.33 4.23
C VAL A 179 10.38 15.14 3.48
N ALA A 180 11.42 15.56 4.20
CA ALA A 180 12.56 16.25 3.60
C ALA A 180 13.21 15.38 2.50
N ASN A 181 13.53 16.00 1.36
CA ASN A 181 14.14 15.33 0.21
C ASN A 181 13.36 14.09 -0.27
N GLN A 182 12.02 14.19 -0.32
CA GLN A 182 11.11 13.15 -0.80
C GLN A 182 11.67 12.42 -2.05
N PRO A 183 12.12 11.15 -1.92
CA PRO A 183 12.77 10.43 -3.01
C PRO A 183 11.78 9.93 -4.07
N ILE A 184 10.49 9.93 -3.75
CA ILE A 184 9.43 9.44 -4.64
C ILE A 184 8.63 10.63 -5.15
N ASP A 185 8.79 10.94 -6.43
CA ASP A 185 7.94 11.93 -7.11
C ASP A 185 6.51 11.39 -7.24
N LYS A 186 5.53 12.19 -6.79
CA LYS A 186 4.09 11.89 -6.78
C LYS A 186 3.81 10.48 -6.26
N PRO A 187 4.04 10.20 -4.96
CA PRO A 187 3.93 8.87 -4.39
C PRO A 187 2.53 8.25 -4.55
N GLU A 188 1.50 9.08 -4.58
CA GLU A 188 0.10 8.66 -4.72
C GLU A 188 -0.18 7.89 -6.02
N GLN A 189 0.60 8.13 -7.09
CA GLN A 189 0.35 7.47 -8.38
C GLN A 189 0.66 5.96 -8.38
N TYR A 190 1.43 5.49 -7.38
CA TYR A 190 1.80 4.08 -7.24
C TYR A 190 0.85 3.29 -6.35
N LEU A 191 0.04 3.98 -5.54
CA LEU A 191 -0.92 3.31 -4.66
C LEU A 191 -2.03 2.66 -5.49
N GLY A 192 -2.39 1.42 -5.13
CA GLY A 192 -3.35 0.61 -5.89
C GLY A 192 -2.81 0.13 -7.25
N LYS A 193 -1.50 0.23 -7.49
CA LYS A 193 -0.84 -0.29 -8.71
C LYS A 193 0.02 -1.51 -8.40
N PRO A 194 0.24 -2.40 -9.41
CA PRO A 194 1.21 -3.48 -9.27
C PRO A 194 2.59 -2.94 -8.91
N LEU A 195 3.31 -3.65 -8.02
CA LEU A 195 4.66 -3.31 -7.58
C LEU A 195 5.61 -3.03 -8.76
N GLU A 196 5.46 -3.77 -9.86
CA GLU A 196 6.28 -3.64 -11.06
C GLU A 196 6.20 -2.23 -11.67
N THR A 197 5.08 -1.52 -11.46
CA THR A 197 4.91 -0.12 -11.90
C THR A 197 5.88 0.80 -11.17
N PHE A 198 6.08 0.57 -9.86
CA PHE A 198 7.03 1.32 -9.07
C PHE A 198 8.47 0.95 -9.44
N GLU A 199 8.75 -0.36 -9.53
CA GLU A 199 10.10 -0.86 -9.82
C GLU A 199 10.58 -0.47 -11.22
N ALA A 200 9.68 -0.28 -12.18
CA ALA A 200 10.02 0.22 -13.50
C ALA A 200 10.66 1.62 -13.48
N LYS A 201 10.30 2.47 -12.49
CA LYS A 201 10.86 3.83 -12.36
C LYS A 201 12.02 3.90 -11.38
N TYR A 202 11.91 3.23 -10.24
CA TYR A 202 12.87 3.36 -9.12
C TYR A 202 13.83 2.18 -8.97
N GLY A 203 13.71 1.17 -9.84
CA GLY A 203 14.45 -0.08 -9.73
C GLY A 203 13.84 -1.04 -8.70
N LYS A 204 14.36 -2.26 -8.67
CA LYS A 204 13.89 -3.30 -7.75
C LYS A 204 14.25 -2.95 -6.31
N LEU A 205 13.30 -3.18 -5.41
CA LEU A 205 13.56 -3.08 -3.98
C LEU A 205 14.15 -4.39 -3.47
N GLY A 206 15.20 -4.29 -2.67
CA GLY A 206 16.03 -5.44 -2.30
C GLY A 206 15.42 -6.29 -1.19
N ASN A 207 15.55 -5.80 0.05
CA ASN A 207 15.16 -6.57 1.22
C ASN A 207 13.64 -6.61 1.36
N THR A 208 13.11 -7.79 1.71
CA THR A 208 11.68 -7.97 1.98
C THR A 208 11.44 -8.63 3.33
N GLN A 209 10.38 -8.22 4.01
CA GLN A 209 9.81 -8.95 5.16
C GLN A 209 8.34 -9.27 4.87
N LYS A 210 7.79 -10.30 5.50
CA LYS A 210 6.41 -10.74 5.27
C LYS A 210 5.71 -11.02 6.58
N ASP A 211 4.44 -10.66 6.63
CA ASP A 211 3.50 -11.19 7.61
C ASP A 211 2.38 -11.98 6.90
N ALA A 212 1.26 -12.21 7.59
CA ALA A 212 0.14 -12.96 7.05
C ALA A 212 -0.56 -12.25 5.87
N VAL A 213 -0.52 -10.92 5.83
CA VAL A 213 -1.29 -10.07 4.89
C VAL A 213 -0.35 -9.37 3.90
N ASN A 214 0.77 -8.83 4.39
CA ASN A 214 1.62 -7.91 3.64
C ASN A 214 3.01 -8.47 3.37
N THR A 215 3.59 -8.02 2.25
CA THR A 215 5.03 -8.02 1.99
C THR A 215 5.55 -6.59 2.07
N TYR A 216 6.56 -6.37 2.90
CA TYR A 216 7.23 -5.09 3.09
C TYR A 216 8.50 -5.06 2.25
N HIS A 217 8.61 -4.13 1.31
CA HIS A 217 9.78 -3.95 0.44
C HIS A 217 10.59 -2.74 0.88
N PHE A 218 11.83 -2.95 1.32
CA PHE A 218 12.65 -1.90 1.92
C PHE A 218 13.57 -1.24 0.89
N SER A 219 13.66 0.09 0.97
CA SER A 219 14.58 0.92 0.19
C SER A 219 15.73 1.44 1.05
N ASN A 220 16.91 1.56 0.44
CA ASN A 220 18.05 2.24 1.07
C ASN A 220 17.86 3.77 1.13
N ALA A 221 16.84 4.31 0.47
CA ALA A 221 16.50 5.73 0.48
C ALA A 221 15.56 6.13 1.64
N GLY A 222 15.42 5.29 2.67
CA GLY A 222 14.68 5.63 3.90
C GLY A 222 13.16 5.47 3.81
N TYR A 223 12.67 4.72 2.82
CA TYR A 223 11.26 4.34 2.70
C TYR A 223 11.08 2.83 2.55
N LEU A 224 9.86 2.36 2.75
CA LEU A 224 9.43 1.02 2.37
C LEU A 224 8.06 1.04 1.69
N LEU A 225 7.77 0.04 0.87
CA LEU A 225 6.44 -0.20 0.32
C LEU A 225 5.76 -1.31 1.11
N VAL A 226 4.49 -1.11 1.44
CA VAL A 226 3.59 -2.16 1.93
C VAL A 226 2.83 -2.70 0.74
N VAL A 227 3.02 -3.99 0.43
CA VAL A 227 2.45 -4.66 -0.74
C VAL A 227 1.55 -5.80 -0.29
N SER A 228 0.28 -5.77 -0.71
CA SER A 228 -0.68 -6.87 -0.53
C SER A 228 -1.13 -7.35 -1.90
N ASP A 229 -1.18 -8.68 -2.09
CA ASP A 229 -1.60 -9.30 -3.36
C ASP A 229 -0.90 -8.74 -4.62
N GLY A 230 0.37 -8.32 -4.47
CA GLY A 230 1.18 -7.74 -5.55
C GLY A 230 0.92 -6.26 -5.84
N VAL A 231 0.02 -5.61 -5.11
CA VAL A 231 -0.36 -4.21 -5.24
C VAL A 231 0.24 -3.37 -4.12
N VAL A 232 0.71 -2.16 -4.43
CA VAL A 232 1.22 -1.22 -3.43
C VAL A 232 0.04 -0.60 -2.67
N GLU A 233 -0.09 -0.96 -1.39
CA GLU A 233 -1.15 -0.49 -0.49
C GLU A 233 -0.75 0.80 0.23
N ALA A 234 0.52 0.90 0.60
CA ALA A 234 1.05 2.05 1.31
C ALA A 234 2.54 2.25 1.07
N ILE A 235 3.00 3.46 1.37
CA ILE A 235 4.40 3.87 1.35
C ILE A 235 4.71 4.47 2.72
N ASP A 236 5.74 3.95 3.37
CA ASP A 236 6.20 4.41 4.67
C ASP A 236 7.54 5.12 4.52
N TRP A 237 7.68 6.28 5.15
CA TRP A 237 8.94 6.98 5.35
C TRP A 237 9.34 6.87 6.80
N MET A 238 10.59 6.51 7.04
CA MET A 238 11.16 6.32 8.37
C MET A 238 11.87 7.60 8.84
N ASN A 239 12.00 7.77 10.15
CA ASN A 239 12.76 8.86 10.77
C ASN A 239 12.30 10.28 10.38
N VAL A 240 11.00 10.46 10.17
CA VAL A 240 10.40 11.74 9.76
C VAL A 240 10.02 12.57 11.00
N SER A 241 10.02 13.90 10.89
CA SER A 241 9.49 14.78 11.94
C SER A 241 7.96 14.88 11.86
N ALA A 242 7.25 14.66 12.96
CA ALA A 242 5.79 14.85 13.00
C ALA A 242 5.34 16.34 13.09
N SER A 243 6.27 17.29 13.23
CA SER A 243 5.95 18.68 13.60
C SER A 243 5.06 19.43 12.59
N GLY A 244 5.09 19.07 11.31
CA GLY A 244 4.28 19.71 10.26
C GLY A 244 2.85 19.17 10.13
N LEU A 245 2.51 18.07 10.81
CA LEU A 245 1.20 17.41 10.64
C LEU A 245 0.05 18.19 11.25
N THR A 246 0.31 19.07 12.21
CA THR A 246 -0.71 19.92 12.84
C THR A 246 -1.41 20.86 11.85
N ALA A 247 -0.78 21.16 10.70
CA ALA A 247 -1.39 21.95 9.62
C ALA A 247 -2.61 21.25 8.98
N LEU A 248 -2.76 19.94 9.16
CA LEU A 248 -3.89 19.18 8.64
C LEU A 248 -5.18 19.45 9.42
N GLY A 249 -5.08 19.91 10.67
CA GLY A 249 -6.21 20.12 11.56
C GLY A 249 -6.42 18.92 12.49
N ASP A 250 -7.67 18.64 12.82
CA ASP A 250 -8.02 17.52 13.69
C ASP A 250 -7.90 16.18 12.94
N PRO A 251 -7.18 15.19 13.49
CA PRO A 251 -7.14 13.84 12.93
C PRO A 251 -8.46 13.09 13.18
N VAL A 252 -8.72 12.04 12.40
CA VAL A 252 -9.84 11.11 12.66
C VAL A 252 -9.63 10.39 13.98
N VAL A 253 -8.39 9.91 14.20
CA VAL A 253 -7.98 9.29 15.46
C VAL A 253 -6.60 9.81 15.86
N LYS A 254 -6.45 10.13 17.14
CA LYS A 254 -5.15 10.43 17.77
C LYS A 254 -4.99 9.60 19.04
N THR A 255 -3.87 8.90 19.13
CA THR A 255 -3.46 8.09 20.28
C THR A 255 -1.96 8.29 20.52
N ASP A 256 -1.44 7.77 21.63
CA ASP A 256 -0.01 7.79 21.92
C ASP A 256 0.82 6.93 20.96
N TYR A 257 0.17 6.00 20.24
CA TYR A 257 0.82 5.06 19.32
C TYR A 257 0.59 5.38 17.85
N GLY A 258 -0.24 6.38 17.54
CA GLY A 258 -0.59 6.68 16.16
C GLY A 258 -1.56 7.83 16.01
N THR A 259 -1.41 8.57 14.93
CA THR A 259 -2.34 9.59 14.46
C THR A 259 -2.74 9.28 13.02
N TRP A 260 -4.02 9.42 12.69
CA TRP A 260 -4.56 9.15 11.36
C TRP A 260 -5.35 10.36 10.85
N TYR A 261 -4.93 10.86 9.68
CA TYR A 261 -5.61 11.88 8.90
C TYR A 261 -6.21 11.28 7.64
N GLU A 262 -7.41 11.72 7.33
CA GLU A 262 -8.21 11.15 6.25
C GLU A 262 -8.35 12.13 5.09
N GLY A 263 -8.18 11.60 3.88
CA GLY A 263 -8.34 12.29 2.61
C GLY A 263 -9.57 11.80 1.85
N GLU A 264 -9.72 12.26 0.61
CA GLU A 264 -10.77 11.82 -0.29
C GLU A 264 -10.52 10.37 -0.73
N LYS A 265 -9.26 10.02 -1.03
CA LYS A 265 -8.85 8.67 -1.47
C LYS A 265 -7.55 8.19 -0.82
N LEU A 266 -6.96 9.03 0.02
CA LEU A 266 -5.68 8.80 0.63
C LEU A 266 -5.79 8.94 2.15
N GLN A 267 -4.87 8.30 2.85
CA GLN A 267 -4.73 8.43 4.28
C GLN A 267 -3.29 8.78 4.60
N LEU A 268 -3.10 9.71 5.54
CA LEU A 268 -1.79 10.01 6.09
C LEU A 268 -1.77 9.61 7.56
N LYS A 269 -0.90 8.67 7.91
CA LYS A 269 -0.79 8.10 9.26
C LYS A 269 0.61 8.36 9.80
N ALA A 270 0.71 8.71 11.08
CA ALA A 270 1.97 8.94 11.77
C ALA A 270 2.07 8.02 12.97
N PHE A 271 3.13 7.23 13.04
CA PHE A 271 3.40 6.28 14.11
C PHE A 271 4.68 6.68 14.84
N PRO A 272 4.61 7.08 16.12
CA PRO A 272 5.79 7.35 16.93
C PRO A 272 6.69 6.12 17.04
N ASP A 273 7.99 6.29 16.85
CA ASP A 273 8.99 5.22 16.99
C ASP A 273 10.28 5.76 17.61
N ASN A 274 10.44 5.51 18.93
CA ASN A 274 11.68 5.73 19.68
C ASN A 274 12.37 7.09 19.45
N GLY A 275 11.60 8.18 19.52
CA GLY A 275 12.10 9.55 19.31
C GLY A 275 12.05 10.03 17.86
N SER A 276 11.59 9.18 16.94
CA SER A 276 11.30 9.51 15.54
C SER A 276 9.84 9.22 15.18
N THR A 277 9.44 9.45 13.94
CA THR A 277 8.10 9.08 13.45
C THR A 277 8.20 8.34 12.12
N ARG A 278 7.49 7.21 12.03
CA ARG A 278 7.18 6.55 10.75
C ARG A 278 5.92 7.19 10.18
N LEU A 279 6.04 7.80 9.01
CA LEU A 279 4.93 8.41 8.30
C LEU A 279 4.49 7.49 7.17
N ARG A 280 3.19 7.18 7.09
CA ARG A 280 2.61 6.29 6.07
C ARG A 280 1.61 7.06 5.23
N LEU A 281 1.78 7.03 3.90
CA LEU A 281 0.74 7.36 2.94
C LEU A 281 0.12 6.06 2.45
N ALA A 282 -1.20 5.89 2.63
CA ALA A 282 -1.93 4.71 2.17
C ALA A 282 -3.10 5.12 1.27
N ARG A 283 -3.55 4.21 0.40
CA ARG A 283 -4.83 4.39 -0.30
C ARG A 283 -6.00 4.12 0.64
N ASP A 284 -7.15 4.70 0.32
CA ASP A 284 -8.43 4.33 0.91
C ASP A 284 -9.31 3.66 -0.15
N PRO A 285 -9.41 2.32 -0.18
CA PRO A 285 -10.26 1.59 -1.11
C PRO A 285 -11.76 1.68 -0.78
N GLY A 286 -12.11 2.17 0.42
CA GLY A 286 -13.49 2.38 0.85
C GLY A 286 -14.10 3.71 0.35
N LYS A 287 -13.34 4.50 -0.42
CA LYS A 287 -13.77 5.80 -0.97
C LYS A 287 -13.45 6.00 -2.44
#